data_AF-A0A656JLJ5-F1
#
_entry.id   AF-A0A656JLJ5-F1
#
_cell.length_a   1.000
_cell.length_b   1.000
_cell.length_c   1.000
_cell.angle_alpha   90.00
_cell.angle_beta   90.00
_cell.angle_gamma   90.00
#
_symmetry.space_group_name_H-M   'P 1'
#
loop_
_entity.id
_entity.type
_entity.pdbx_description
1 polymer ?
#
loop_
_entity_poly.entity_id
_entity_poly.type
_entity_poly.pdbx_seq_one_letter_code
_entity_poly.pdbx_strand_id
1 'polypeptide(L)'
;EEVVLGIGDDCALLALPLGEQLAISTDTLVADVHFPAVCDPFLLGQRALAVSASDLAAMGARPVAFTLALTLPHVDADWLQRFAHG
;
A
#
# COMPACT_ATOMS: atom_id res chain seq x y z
N GLU A 1 -13.58 15.08 -2.02
CA GLU A 1 -12.94 13.84 -1.51
C GLU A 1 -12.81 12.90 -2.69
N GLU A 2 -11.61 12.35 -2.93
CA GLU A 2 -11.33 11.48 -4.09
C GLU A 2 -11.83 10.05 -3.86
N VAL A 3 -11.94 9.64 -2.60
CA VAL A 3 -12.55 8.38 -2.19
C VAL A 3 -14.03 8.62 -1.90
N VAL A 4 -14.90 8.07 -2.75
CA VAL A 4 -16.36 8.14 -2.62
C VAL A 4 -16.89 7.01 -1.74
N LEU A 5 -16.26 5.83 -1.84
CA LEU A 5 -16.54 4.66 -1.02
C LEU A 5 -15.21 4.02 -0.62
N GLY A 6 -14.99 3.85 0.69
CA GLY A 6 -13.74 3.35 1.27
C GLY A 6 -13.86 1.94 1.87
N ILE A 7 -13.04 1.66 2.89
CA ILE A 7 -13.02 0.37 3.61
C ILE A 7 -14.39 0.11 4.25
N GLY A 8 -14.90 -1.12 4.10
CA GLY A 8 -16.17 -1.56 4.71
C GLY A 8 -17.21 -2.10 3.73
N ASP A 9 -16.91 -2.09 2.43
CA ASP A 9 -17.73 -2.64 1.35
C ASP A 9 -16.90 -3.58 0.46
N ASP A 10 -17.50 -4.19 -0.56
CA ASP A 10 -16.86 -5.15 -1.45
C ASP A 10 -15.82 -4.50 -2.40
N CYS A 11 -15.91 -3.19 -2.62
CA CYS A 11 -14.94 -2.43 -3.40
C CYS A 11 -14.88 -0.95 -2.99
N ALA A 12 -13.77 -0.30 -3.36
CA ALA A 12 -13.64 1.15 -3.24
C ALA A 12 -14.12 1.85 -4.52
N LEU A 13 -14.72 3.03 -4.37
CA LEU A 13 -15.10 3.90 -5.49
C LEU A 13 -14.25 5.18 -5.44
N LEU A 14 -13.55 5.48 -6.53
CA LEU A 14 -12.73 6.68 -6.67
C LEU A 14 -13.35 7.64 -7.69
N ALA A 15 -13.49 8.91 -7.32
CA ALA A 15 -13.88 9.97 -8.23
C ALA A 15 -12.64 10.74 -8.67
N LEU A 16 -12.48 10.89 -9.99
CA LEU A 16 -11.40 11.67 -10.59
C LEU A 16 -11.95 13.01 -11.10
N PRO A 17 -11.20 14.10 -10.95
CA PRO A 17 -11.54 15.36 -11.61
C PRO A 17 -11.62 15.20 -13.14
N LEU A 18 -12.48 16.00 -13.78
CA LEU A 18 -12.62 15.98 -15.23
C LEU A 18 -11.28 16.31 -15.91
N GLY A 19 -10.86 15.45 -16.85
CA GLY A 19 -9.62 15.64 -17.60
C GLY A 19 -8.36 15.09 -16.93
N GLU A 20 -8.47 14.56 -15.71
CA GLU A 20 -7.39 13.81 -15.07
C GLU A 20 -7.43 12.32 -15.45
N GLN A 21 -6.27 11.66 -15.32
CA GLN A 21 -6.11 10.22 -15.52
C GLN A 21 -5.63 9.59 -14.22
N LEU A 22 -6.10 8.38 -13.92
CA LEU A 22 -5.61 7.61 -12.79
C LEU A 22 -4.37 6.80 -13.20
N ALA A 23 -3.25 7.07 -12.54
CA ALA A 23 -2.07 6.22 -12.58
C ALA A 23 -2.18 5.15 -11.48
N ILE A 24 -1.89 3.90 -11.83
CA ILE A 24 -1.93 2.76 -10.91
C ILE A 24 -0.57 2.07 -10.97
N SER A 25 0.07 1.90 -9.80
CA SER A 25 1.20 0.98 -9.62
C SER A 25 0.87 -0.07 -8.56
N THR A 26 1.48 -1.24 -8.66
CA THR A 26 1.31 -2.34 -7.71
C THR A 26 2.60 -3.13 -7.62
N ASP A 27 3.16 -3.18 -6.42
CA ASP A 27 4.33 -3.98 -6.10
C ASP A 27 3.99 -5.13 -5.16
N THR A 28 4.76 -6.21 -5.25
CA THR A 28 4.69 -7.34 -4.31
C THR A 28 6.03 -7.52 -3.63
N LEU A 29 6.04 -7.51 -2.30
CA LEU A 29 7.22 -7.78 -1.49
C LEU A 29 7.10 -9.16 -0.84
N VAL A 30 8.09 -10.01 -1.09
CA VAL A 30 8.16 -11.41 -0.62
C VAL A 30 9.36 -11.56 0.31
N ALA A 31 9.15 -12.17 1.48
CA ALA A 31 10.21 -12.48 2.44
C ALA A 31 11.31 -13.34 1.80
N ASP A 32 12.56 -13.09 2.17
CA ASP A 32 13.79 -13.66 1.63
C ASP A 32 14.04 -13.44 0.13
N VAL A 33 13.19 -12.66 -0.55
CA VAL A 33 13.41 -12.18 -1.93
C VAL A 33 13.64 -10.67 -1.95
N HIS A 34 12.73 -9.91 -1.33
CA HIS A 34 12.74 -8.45 -1.36
C HIS A 34 13.20 -7.84 -0.02
N PHE A 35 13.04 -8.59 1.07
CA PHE A 35 13.44 -8.21 2.42
C PHE A 35 13.78 -9.47 3.26
N PRO A 36 14.60 -9.37 4.31
CA PRO A 36 14.92 -10.52 5.16
C PRO A 36 13.69 -11.04 5.93
N ALA A 37 13.52 -12.35 6.08
CA ALA A 37 12.39 -12.91 6.83
C ALA A 37 12.29 -12.38 8.28
N VAL A 38 13.43 -12.16 8.93
CA VAL A 38 13.49 -11.46 10.22
C VAL A 38 13.78 -9.98 9.95
N CYS A 39 12.76 -9.15 10.06
CA CYS A 39 12.86 -7.71 9.85
C CYS A 39 12.01 -6.92 10.87
N ASP A 40 12.27 -5.61 10.97
CA ASP A 40 11.41 -4.72 11.74
C ASP A 40 10.09 -4.50 10.99
N PRO A 41 8.93 -4.88 11.56
CA PRO A 41 7.64 -4.72 10.89
C PRO A 41 7.33 -3.26 10.54
N PHE A 42 7.76 -2.31 11.37
CA PHE A 42 7.55 -0.88 11.12
C PHE A 42 8.29 -0.42 9.86
N LEU A 43 9.56 -0.79 9.72
CA LEU A 43 10.33 -0.46 8.51
C LEU A 43 9.79 -1.20 7.28
N LEU A 44 9.23 -2.39 7.46
CA LEU A 44 8.57 -3.12 6.39
C LEU A 44 7.27 -2.43 5.93
N GLY A 45 6.45 -1.92 6.84
CA GLY A 45 5.24 -1.13 6.52
C GLY A 45 5.57 0.09 5.68
N GLN A 46 6.56 0.88 6.13
CA GLN A 46 7.07 2.04 5.37
C GLN A 46 7.50 1.64 3.96
N ARG A 47 8.29 0.55 3.85
CA ARG A 47 8.79 0.07 2.57
C ARG A 47 7.67 -0.41 1.66
N ALA A 48 6.66 -1.10 2.20
CA ALA A 48 5.56 -1.66 1.44
C ALA A 48 4.76 -0.58 0.70
N LEU A 49 4.57 0.59 1.31
CA LEU A 49 3.95 1.74 0.62
C LEU A 49 4.96 2.51 -0.24
N ALA A 50 6.19 2.70 0.25
CA ALA A 50 7.18 3.55 -0.41
C ALA A 50 7.57 3.08 -1.82
N VAL A 51 7.60 1.77 -2.07
CA VAL A 51 7.96 1.24 -3.41
C VAL A 51 6.97 1.70 -4.48
N SER A 52 5.68 1.45 -4.31
CA SER A 52 4.66 1.85 -5.29
C SER A 52 4.46 3.37 -5.31
N ALA A 53 4.64 4.05 -4.17
CA ALA A 53 4.61 5.52 -4.12
C ALA A 53 5.76 6.15 -4.91
N SER A 54 6.94 5.51 -4.92
CA SER A 54 8.10 5.95 -5.72
C SER A 54 7.81 5.88 -7.21
N ASP A 55 7.11 4.85 -7.69
CA ASP A 55 6.70 4.76 -9.11
C ASP A 55 5.74 5.88 -9.50
N LEU A 56 4.76 6.19 -8.64
CA LEU A 56 3.85 7.31 -8.88
C LEU A 56 4.61 8.64 -8.96
N ALA A 57 5.58 8.84 -8.06
CA ALA A 57 6.45 10.02 -8.09
C ALA A 57 7.28 10.09 -9.38
N ALA A 58 7.81 8.97 -9.86
CA ALA A 58 8.56 8.90 -11.13
C ALA A 58 7.71 9.26 -12.35
N MET A 59 6.40 9.00 -12.30
CA MET A 59 5.44 9.39 -13.34
C MET A 59 4.90 10.82 -13.16
N GLY A 60 5.32 11.55 -12.13
CA GLY A 60 4.80 12.87 -11.79
C GLY A 60 3.34 12.84 -11.30
N ALA A 61 2.85 11.67 -10.89
CA ALA A 61 1.49 11.50 -10.38
C ALA A 61 1.40 11.93 -8.91
N ARG A 62 0.25 12.51 -8.53
CA ARG A 62 -0.07 12.75 -7.12
C ARG A 62 -0.74 11.51 -6.54
N PRO A 63 -0.23 10.91 -5.44
CA PRO A 63 -0.91 9.82 -4.77
C PRO A 63 -2.27 10.25 -4.20
N VAL A 64 -3.30 9.43 -4.39
CA VAL A 64 -4.68 9.71 -3.95
C VAL A 64 -5.24 8.68 -2.97
N ALA A 65 -4.83 7.42 -3.12
CA ALA A 65 -5.22 6.29 -2.27
C ALA A 65 -4.25 5.13 -2.48
N PHE A 66 -4.31 4.11 -1.62
CA PHE A 66 -3.64 2.83 -1.82
C PHE A 66 -4.51 1.68 -1.31
N THR A 67 -4.23 0.47 -1.79
CA THR A 67 -4.80 -0.78 -1.28
C THR A 67 -3.69 -1.68 -0.77
N LEU A 68 -3.96 -2.48 0.26
CA LEU A 68 -3.02 -3.44 0.81
C LEU A 68 -3.58 -4.86 0.67
N ALA A 69 -2.82 -5.73 0.00
CA ALA A 69 -3.02 -7.17 0.05
C ALA A 69 -1.88 -7.78 0.87
N LEU A 70 -2.22 -8.32 2.05
CA LEU A 70 -1.25 -8.88 2.99
C LEU A 70 -1.51 -10.37 3.18
N THR A 71 -0.48 -11.20 2.94
CA THR A 71 -0.49 -12.64 3.24
C THR A 71 0.54 -12.93 4.31
N LEU A 72 0.14 -13.62 5.38
CA LEU A 72 0.99 -13.96 6.51
C LEU A 72 0.94 -15.47 6.80
N PRO A 73 2.06 -16.09 7.21
CA PRO A 73 2.07 -17.50 7.58
C PRO A 73 1.32 -17.79 8.89
N HIS A 74 1.23 -16.80 9.78
CA HIS A 74 0.47 -16.84 11.03
C HIS A 74 0.06 -15.42 11.42
N VAL A 75 -0.96 -15.31 12.28
CA VAL A 75 -1.43 -14.01 12.79
C VAL A 75 -0.66 -13.65 14.05
N ASP A 76 -0.09 -12.44 14.08
CA ASP A 76 0.56 -11.84 15.25
C ASP A 76 0.10 -10.38 15.36
N ALA A 77 -0.58 -10.04 16.45
CA ALA A 77 -1.19 -8.73 16.65
C ALA A 77 -0.15 -7.61 16.86
N ASP A 78 0.94 -7.90 17.58
CA ASP A 78 2.00 -6.92 17.85
C ASP A 78 2.78 -6.63 16.56
N TRP A 79 3.02 -7.67 15.75
CA TRP A 79 3.61 -7.53 14.43
C TRP A 79 2.72 -6.68 13.52
N LEU A 80 1.43 -7.00 13.43
CA LEU A 80 0.46 -6.27 12.60
C LEU A 80 0.33 -4.81 13.00
N GLN A 81 0.30 -4.52 14.31
CA GLN A 81 0.22 -3.16 14.81
C GLN A 81 1.48 -2.36 14.43
N ARG A 82 2.67 -2.94 14.59
CA ARG A 82 3.92 -2.30 14.19
C ARG A 82 4.02 -2.07 12.69
N PHE A 83 3.59 -3.05 11.89
CA PHE A 83 3.51 -2.92 10.44
C PHE A 83 2.56 -1.81 10.02
N ALA A 84 1.36 -1.73 10.61
CA ALA A 84 0.37 -0.70 10.31
C ALA A 84 0.80 0.71 10.75
N HIS A 85 1.68 0.84 11.74
CA HIS A 85 2.25 2.12 12.16
C HIS A 85 3.35 2.64 11.23
N GLY A 86 3.97 1.76 10.44
CA GLY A 86 5.01 2.10 9.48
C GLY A 86 4.43 2.57 8.17
#